data_AF-A0A8I6XME7-F1
#
_entry.id   AF-A0A8I6XME7-F1
#
_cell.length_a   1.000
_cell.length_b   1.000
_cell.length_c   1.000
_cell.angle_alpha   90.00
_cell.angle_beta   90.00
_cell.angle_gamma   90.00
#
_symmetry.space_group_name_H-M   'P 1'
#
loop_
_entity.id
_entity.type
_entity.pdbx_description
1 polymer ?
#
loop_
_entity_poly.entity_id
_entity_poly.type
_entity_poly.pdbx_seq_one_letter_code
_entity_poly.pdbx_strand_id
1 'polypeptide(L)'
;MATCRQLLLALVVVAAAVECTAAFDQDNTPFQPIPDLAVPRIQELGRWAVQQHNNQVGDRLTFVRVNGGQFQIVAPALNYLLAVDTMNVDGTASTHTALIFVQYWTNTQRLDSFN
;
A
#
# COMPACT_ATOMS: atom_id res chain seq x y z
N MET A 1 -55.92 -27.90 41.84
CA MET A 1 -55.31 -26.63 42.28
C MET A 1 -53.94 -26.57 41.59
N ALA A 2 -53.53 -25.60 40.78
CA ALA A 2 -54.04 -24.27 40.51
C ALA A 2 -53.52 -23.81 39.12
N THR A 3 -54.40 -23.20 38.32
CA THR A 3 -54.26 -21.92 37.57
C THR A 3 -52.99 -21.65 36.75
N CYS A 4 -53.08 -21.41 35.44
CA CYS A 4 -53.58 -20.18 34.77
C CYS A 4 -52.40 -19.30 34.32
N ARG A 5 -52.28 -19.15 33.00
CA ARG A 5 -52.11 -17.85 32.31
C ARG A 5 -50.84 -17.06 32.63
N GLN A 6 -49.95 -16.94 31.65
CA GLN A 6 -49.73 -15.68 30.91
C GLN A 6 -48.64 -15.88 29.84
N LEU A 7 -49.03 -15.70 28.57
CA LEU A 7 -48.10 -15.25 27.52
C LEU A 7 -47.47 -13.93 27.96
N LEU A 8 -46.18 -13.76 27.70
CA LEU A 8 -45.63 -12.46 27.29
C LEU A 8 -44.36 -12.70 26.48
N LEU A 9 -44.44 -12.30 25.21
CA LEU A 9 -43.33 -12.15 24.28
C LEU A 9 -42.27 -11.24 24.91
N ALA A 10 -41.00 -11.67 24.88
CA ALA A 10 -39.87 -10.75 24.88
C ALA A 10 -39.22 -10.84 23.50
N LEU A 11 -39.73 -10.00 22.60
CA LEU A 11 -39.10 -9.63 21.34
C LEU A 11 -37.76 -8.97 21.69
N VAL A 12 -36.66 -9.71 21.61
CA VAL A 12 -35.33 -9.09 21.67
C VAL A 12 -35.10 -8.46 20.29
N VAL A 13 -35.49 -7.19 20.18
CA VAL A 13 -35.08 -6.30 19.11
C VAL A 13 -33.58 -6.09 19.27
N VAL A 14 -32.76 -6.91 18.60
CA VAL A 14 -31.38 -6.52 18.36
C VAL A 14 -31.46 -5.48 17.25
N ALA A 15 -31.29 -4.22 17.65
CA ALA A 15 -31.21 -3.09 16.75
C ALA A 15 -30.23 -3.42 15.62
N ALA A 16 -30.72 -3.44 14.39
CA ALA A 16 -29.86 -3.33 13.23
C ALA A 16 -29.18 -1.97 13.33
N ALA A 17 -27.95 -1.96 13.86
CA ALA A 17 -27.05 -0.87 13.60
C ALA A 17 -26.87 -0.87 12.08
N VAL A 18 -27.58 0.03 11.42
CA VAL A 18 -27.22 0.45 10.07
C VAL A 18 -25.90 1.16 10.23
N GLU A 19 -24.83 0.37 10.25
CA GLU A 19 -23.54 0.87 9.85
C GLU A 19 -23.74 1.18 8.37
N CYS A 20 -23.86 2.47 8.03
CA CYS A 20 -23.63 2.93 6.67
C CYS A 20 -22.16 2.67 6.35
N THR A 21 -21.76 1.39 6.25
CA THR A 21 -20.54 1.00 5.58
C THR A 21 -20.80 1.30 4.11
N ALA A 22 -20.53 2.53 3.69
CA ALA A 22 -20.10 2.75 2.34
C ALA A 22 -19.02 1.69 2.11
N ALA A 23 -19.28 0.73 1.21
CA ALA A 23 -18.33 -0.31 0.91
C ALA A 23 -17.06 0.40 0.43
N PHE A 24 -16.07 0.49 1.32
CA PHE A 24 -14.75 0.93 0.94
C PHE A 24 -14.22 -0.20 0.07
N ASP A 25 -14.20 0.02 -1.24
CA ASP A 25 -13.61 -0.91 -2.18
C ASP A 25 -12.09 -0.85 -1.97
N GLN A 26 -11.65 -1.63 -0.98
CA GLN A 26 -10.31 -1.63 -0.42
C GLN A 26 -9.25 -2.03 -1.45
N ASP A 27 -9.69 -2.69 -2.53
CA ASP A 27 -8.87 -3.14 -3.64
C ASP A 27 -8.80 -2.10 -4.79
N ASN A 28 -9.51 -0.96 -4.68
CA ASN A 28 -9.70 0.01 -5.77
C ASN A 28 -9.55 1.47 -5.34
N THR A 29 -8.81 1.74 -4.26
CA THR A 29 -8.51 3.14 -3.94
C THR A 29 -7.67 3.76 -5.07
N PRO A 30 -7.90 5.03 -5.45
CA PRO A 30 -7.11 5.65 -6.50
C PRO A 30 -5.68 5.93 -6.00
N PHE A 31 -4.71 5.89 -6.92
CA PHE A 31 -3.37 6.43 -6.64
C PHE A 31 -3.44 7.94 -6.37
N GLN A 32 -2.77 8.36 -5.31
CA GLN A 32 -2.68 9.75 -4.87
C GLN A 32 -1.22 10.21 -4.98
N PRO A 33 -0.96 11.47 -5.37
CA PRO A 33 0.40 12.00 -5.42
C PRO A 33 1.04 11.99 -4.03
N ILE A 34 2.33 11.66 -3.97
CA ILE A 34 3.11 11.80 -2.74
C ILE A 34 3.42 13.31 -2.55
N PRO A 35 2.98 13.95 -1.45
CA PRO A 35 3.11 15.40 -1.30
C PRO A 35 4.56 15.87 -1.17
N ASP A 36 5.39 15.08 -0.51
CA ASP A 36 6.80 15.39 -0.26
C ASP A 36 7.68 14.17 -0.53
N LEU A 37 8.49 14.28 -1.59
CA LEU A 37 9.45 13.25 -1.99
C LEU A 37 10.75 13.33 -1.19
N ALA A 38 11.01 14.43 -0.47
CA ALA A 38 12.20 14.60 0.37
C ALA A 38 12.09 13.84 1.69
N VAL A 39 10.91 13.29 2.02
CA VAL A 39 10.72 12.40 3.16
C VAL A 39 11.72 11.24 3.05
N PRO A 40 12.59 11.00 4.07
CA PRO A 40 13.65 9.99 4.00
C PRO A 40 13.15 8.61 3.60
N ARG A 41 11.98 8.20 4.13
CA ARG A 41 11.36 6.92 3.80
C ARG A 41 11.08 6.73 2.31
N ILE A 42 10.71 7.78 1.59
CA ILE A 42 10.43 7.68 0.14
C ILE A 42 11.72 7.42 -0.63
N GLN A 43 12.80 8.13 -0.27
CA GLN A 43 14.11 7.90 -0.86
C GLN A 43 14.68 6.52 -0.51
N GLU A 44 14.44 6.02 0.70
CA GLU A 44 14.80 4.66 1.13
C GLU A 44 14.06 3.59 0.32
N LEU A 45 12.76 3.75 0.09
CA LEU A 45 11.96 2.84 -0.75
C LEU A 45 12.51 2.78 -2.17
N GLY A 46 12.83 3.93 -2.77
CA GLY A 46 13.44 3.99 -4.10
C GLY A 46 14.81 3.30 -4.16
N ARG A 47 15.68 3.56 -3.19
CA ARG A 47 17.00 2.91 -3.09
C ARG A 47 16.87 1.40 -2.92
N TRP A 48 15.95 0.97 -2.08
CA TRP A 48 15.66 -0.44 -1.87
C TRP A 48 15.16 -1.10 -3.15
N ALA A 49 14.27 -0.47 -3.91
CA ALA A 49 13.74 -1.02 -5.16
C ALA A 49 14.85 -1.27 -6.19
N VAL A 50 15.77 -0.32 -6.36
CA VAL A 50 16.93 -0.49 -7.25
C VAL A 50 17.81 -1.65 -6.79
N GLN A 51 18.06 -1.77 -5.49
CA GLN A 51 18.84 -2.89 -4.95
C GLN A 51 18.15 -4.24 -5.19
N GLN A 52 16.84 -4.32 -4.96
CA GLN A 52 16.08 -5.56 -5.19
C GLN A 52 16.08 -5.96 -6.67
N HIS A 53 15.87 -5.01 -7.58
CA HIS A 53 15.94 -5.25 -9.01
C HIS A 53 17.30 -5.80 -9.42
N ASN A 54 18.39 -5.12 -9.03
CA ASN A 54 19.76 -5.59 -9.29
C ASN A 54 20.00 -7.01 -8.76
N ASN A 55 19.50 -7.33 -7.56
CA ASN A 55 19.64 -8.67 -6.98
C ASN A 55 18.82 -9.73 -7.73
N GLN A 56 17.66 -9.38 -8.28
CA GLN A 56 16.76 -10.30 -8.97
C GLN A 56 17.23 -10.63 -10.39
N VAL A 57 17.74 -9.64 -11.14
CA VAL A 57 18.09 -9.81 -12.57
C VAL A 57 19.59 -9.72 -12.87
N GLY A 58 20.42 -9.40 -11.87
CA GLY A 58 21.87 -9.25 -12.05
C GLY A 58 22.31 -7.90 -12.63
N ASP A 59 21.43 -6.90 -12.61
CA ASP A 59 21.74 -5.53 -13.02
C ASP A 59 22.65 -4.80 -12.04
N ARG A 60 23.20 -3.65 -12.47
CA ARG A 60 24.16 -2.85 -11.70
C ARG A 60 23.79 -1.36 -11.68
N LEU A 61 22.49 -1.07 -11.61
CA LEU A 61 21.98 0.30 -11.54
C LEU A 61 22.35 0.95 -10.21
N THR A 62 22.77 2.21 -10.25
CA THR A 62 23.02 3.05 -9.07
C THR A 62 21.83 3.96 -8.84
N PHE A 63 21.24 3.91 -7.63
CA PHE A 63 20.17 4.82 -7.23
C PHE A 63 20.67 6.27 -7.14
N VAL A 64 19.96 7.21 -7.77
CA VAL A 64 20.23 8.65 -7.68
C VAL A 64 19.24 9.30 -6.72
N ARG A 65 17.94 9.25 -7.02
CA ARG A 65 16.85 9.81 -6.20
C ARG A 65 15.49 9.29 -6.64
N VAL A 66 14.47 9.46 -5.80
CA VAL A 66 13.08 9.46 -6.24
C VAL A 66 12.72 10.85 -6.75
N ASN A 67 12.23 10.95 -7.99
CA ASN A 67 11.91 12.22 -8.65
C ASN A 67 10.41 12.47 -8.85
N GLY A 68 9.59 11.46 -8.57
CA GLY A 68 8.14 11.48 -8.67
C GLY A 68 7.57 10.27 -7.96
N GLY A 69 6.27 10.32 -7.64
CA GLY A 69 5.62 9.12 -7.16
C GLY A 69 4.20 9.33 -6.67
N GLN A 70 3.50 8.22 -6.56
CA GLN A 70 2.14 8.12 -6.05
C GLN A 70 2.08 7.01 -5.02
N PHE A 71 1.09 7.06 -4.14
CA PHE A 71 0.77 5.98 -3.23
C PHE A 71 -0.71 5.60 -3.37
N GLN A 72 -1.03 4.37 -3.00
CA GLN A 72 -2.40 3.85 -3.00
C GLN A 72 -2.60 3.08 -1.70
N ILE A 73 -3.77 3.23 -1.09
CA ILE A 73 -4.14 2.51 0.12
C ILE A 73 -4.77 1.19 -0.29
N VAL A 74 -4.05 0.08 -0.10
CA VAL A 74 -4.59 -1.27 -0.32
C VAL A 74 -4.74 -1.90 1.03
N ALA A 75 -5.77 -1.47 1.77
CA ALA A 75 -5.80 -1.72 3.20
C ALA A 75 -5.74 -3.25 3.45
N PRO A 76 -5.00 -3.68 4.48
CA PRO A 76 -4.35 -2.83 5.47
C PRO A 76 -3.00 -2.20 5.01
N ALA A 77 -2.48 -2.50 3.82
CA ALA A 77 -1.16 -2.10 3.30
C ALA A 77 -1.17 -0.83 2.41
N LEU A 78 0.01 -0.48 1.88
CA LEU A 78 0.19 0.58 0.89
C LEU A 78 0.92 0.07 -0.35
N ASN A 79 0.54 0.57 -1.52
CA ASN A 79 1.36 0.54 -2.71
C ASN A 79 2.04 1.90 -2.89
N TYR A 80 3.30 1.89 -3.30
CA TYR A 80 4.03 3.06 -3.77
C TYR A 80 4.42 2.83 -5.24
N LEU A 81 4.02 3.74 -6.11
CA LEU A 81 4.48 3.80 -7.50
C LEU A 81 5.48 4.95 -7.61
N LEU A 82 6.77 4.64 -7.61
CA LEU A 82 7.84 5.63 -7.56
C LEU A 82 8.52 5.76 -8.92
N ALA A 83 8.78 7.00 -9.35
CA ALA A 83 9.69 7.30 -10.43
C ALA A 83 11.10 7.51 -9.84
N VAL A 84 12.04 6.66 -10.24
CA VAL A 84 13.36 6.52 -9.65
C VAL A 84 14.42 6.83 -10.69
N ASP A 85 15.18 7.90 -10.47
CA ASP A 85 16.35 8.20 -11.26
C ASP A 85 17.48 7.25 -10.87
N THR A 86 18.11 6.66 -11.88
CA THR A 86 19.25 5.75 -11.76
C THR A 86 20.36 6.12 -12.72
N MET A 87 21.54 5.57 -12.47
CA MET A 87 22.68 5.65 -13.37
C MET A 87 23.25 4.26 -13.60
N ASN A 88 23.47 3.90 -14.87
CA ASN A 88 24.11 2.65 -15.25
C ASN A 88 25.63 2.75 -15.11
N VAL A 89 26.34 1.61 -15.22
CA VAL A 89 27.79 1.51 -14.99
C VAL A 89 28.59 2.36 -15.97
N ASP A 90 28.06 2.60 -17.17
CA ASP A 90 28.63 3.47 -18.20
C ASP A 90 28.38 4.97 -17.96
N GLY A 91 27.66 5.33 -16.89
CA GLY A 91 27.29 6.71 -16.57
C GLY A 91 26.01 7.18 -17.26
N THR A 92 25.30 6.33 -17.99
CA THR A 92 24.03 6.70 -18.62
C THR A 92 22.95 6.83 -17.56
N ALA A 93 22.27 7.99 -17.53
CA ALA A 93 21.13 8.24 -16.64
C ALA A 93 19.85 7.63 -17.23
N SER A 94 18.98 7.09 -16.37
CA SER A 94 17.67 6.55 -16.76
C SER A 94 16.68 6.67 -15.61
N THR A 95 15.39 6.84 -15.92
CA THR A 95 14.32 6.88 -14.92
C THR A 95 13.48 5.62 -15.05
N HIS A 96 13.28 4.93 -13.94
CA HIS A 96 12.46 3.71 -13.87
C HIS A 96 11.24 3.91 -12.98
N THR A 97 10.18 3.17 -13.27
CA THR A 97 8.98 3.10 -12.43
C THR A 97 9.04 1.85 -11.57
N ALA A 98 9.00 2.03 -10.25
CA ALA A 98 8.99 0.94 -9.27
C ALA A 98 7.64 0.88 -8.54
N LEU A 99 6.96 -0.27 -8.60
CA LEU A 99 5.78 -0.56 -7.79
C LEU A 99 6.19 -1.37 -6.57
N ILE A 100 5.95 -0.82 -5.38
CA ILE A 100 6.40 -1.38 -4.11
C ILE A 100 5.19 -1.56 -3.20
N PHE A 101 4.95 -2.80 -2.76
CA PHE A 101 3.98 -3.11 -1.72
C PHE A 101 4.65 -3.00 -0.34
N VAL A 102 4.03 -2.29 0.60
CA VAL A 102 4.54 -2.06 1.96
C VAL A 102 3.46 -2.35 3.00
N GLN A 103 3.80 -3.18 3.98
CA GLN A 103 2.98 -3.49 5.14
C GLN A 103 3.76 -3.25 6.43
N TYR A 104 3.48 -2.13 7.10
CA TYR A 104 4.34 -1.65 8.20
C TYR A 104 4.33 -2.53 9.45
N TRP A 105 3.18 -3.03 9.90
CA TRP A 105 3.09 -3.78 11.17
C TRP A 105 3.68 -5.19 11.09
N THR A 106 3.83 -5.76 9.90
CA THR A 106 4.55 -7.02 9.68
C THR A 106 5.98 -6.81 9.18
N ASN A 107 6.39 -5.55 8.97
CA ASN A 107 7.65 -5.19 8.32
C ASN A 107 7.83 -5.88 6.96
N THR A 108 6.73 -6.06 6.21
CA THR A 108 6.76 -6.66 4.87
C THR A 108 6.97 -5.57 3.84
N GLN A 109 7.88 -5.81 2.91
CA GLN A 109 8.08 -4.98 1.73
C GLN A 109 8.40 -5.87 0.53
N ARG A 110 7.75 -5.63 -0.61
CA ARG A 110 7.89 -6.42 -1.83
C ARG A 110 7.95 -5.52 -3.05
N LEU A 111 8.85 -5.83 -3.99
CA LEU A 111 8.98 -5.16 -5.27
C LEU A 111 8.09 -5.92 -6.24
N ASP A 112 6.96 -5.33 -6.61
CA ASP A 112 5.98 -5.95 -7.50
C ASP A 112 6.34 -5.73 -8.97
N SER A 113 6.94 -4.57 -9.30
CA SER A 113 7.51 -4.34 -10.63
C SER A 113 8.59 -3.26 -10.63
N PHE A 114 9.46 -3.33 -11.63
CA PHE A 114 10.50 -2.34 -11.93
C PHE A 114 10.66 -2.25 -13.46
N ASN A 115 10.36 -1.09 -14.05
CA ASN A 115 10.37 -0.88 -15.51
C ASN A 115 11.12 0.40 -15.87
#